data_AF-A0A7K6BTI0-F1
#
_entry.id   AF-A0A7K6BTI0-F1
#
_cell.length_a   1.000
_cell.length_b   1.000
_cell.length_c   1.000
_cell.angle_alpha   90.00
_cell.angle_beta   90.00
_cell.angle_gamma   90.00
#
_symmetry.space_group_name_H-M   'P 1'
#
loop_
_entity.id
_entity.type
_entity.pdbx_description
1 polymer ?
#
loop_
_entity_poly.entity_id
_entity_poly.type
_entity_poly.pdbx_seq_one_letter_code
_entity_poly.pdbx_strand_id
1 'polypeptide(L)'
;ELKKSLYAIFSQFGQILDILVSRSLRMRGQAFAFVIFKEMSSATNALRSMQGFPFYDKPMRIQYAKTDSDIIAKMKGTFVERDRDRDRDRDRKRDKRKPKGGDAPNPKKGGAGPGAAAGGAQGTVPNHILFLTNLPEETNELMLSMLFNQFPGFKEVRLVPGRHDIAFVEFDTEVQAGAA
;
A
#
# COMPACT_ATOMS: atom_id res chain seq x y z
N GLU A 1 -2.67 -20.00 9.63
CA GLU A 1 -1.30 -20.05 10.20
C GLU A 1 -1.01 -18.89 11.14
N LEU A 2 -0.83 -17.65 10.68
CA LEU A 2 -0.40 -16.52 11.54
C LEU A 2 -1.20 -16.35 12.85
N LYS A 3 -2.55 -16.41 12.79
CA LYS A 3 -3.40 -16.32 13.99
C LYS A 3 -3.16 -17.45 14.99
N LYS A 4 -2.94 -18.68 14.50
CA LYS A 4 -2.70 -19.86 15.36
C LYS A 4 -1.36 -19.75 16.08
N SER A 5 -0.33 -19.31 15.37
CA SER A 5 1.01 -19.09 15.93
C SER A 5 1.00 -17.99 17.00
N LEU A 6 0.30 -16.87 16.74
CA LEU A 6 0.10 -15.82 17.74
C LEU A 6 -0.68 -16.35 18.95
N TYR A 7 -1.74 -17.12 18.73
CA TYR A 7 -2.49 -17.73 19.83
C TYR A 7 -1.61 -18.64 20.69
N ALA A 8 -0.81 -19.51 20.07
CA ALA A 8 0.08 -20.43 20.77
C ALA A 8 1.13 -19.72 21.64
N ILE A 9 1.67 -18.60 21.16
CA ILE A 9 2.67 -17.82 21.89
C ILE A 9 2.02 -16.97 22.98
N PHE A 10 0.87 -16.33 22.71
CA PHE A 10 0.29 -15.36 23.62
C PHE A 10 -0.65 -15.97 24.67
N SER A 11 -1.13 -17.20 24.46
CA SER A 11 -2.00 -17.90 25.41
C SER A 11 -1.35 -18.13 26.77
N GLN A 12 -0.02 -18.20 26.83
CA GLN A 12 0.72 -18.36 28.08
C GLN A 12 0.60 -17.18 29.04
N PHE A 13 0.33 -15.97 28.53
CA PHE A 13 0.26 -14.76 29.35
C PHE A 13 -1.15 -14.50 29.91
N GLY A 14 -2.18 -15.12 29.33
CA GLY A 14 -3.56 -15.01 29.79
C GLY A 14 -4.60 -15.39 28.75
N GLN A 15 -5.86 -15.29 29.14
CA GLN A 15 -6.99 -15.61 28.27
C GLN A 15 -7.13 -14.57 27.14
N ILE A 16 -7.02 -15.05 25.90
CA ILE A 16 -7.22 -14.26 24.69
C ILE A 16 -8.71 -14.32 24.32
N LEU A 17 -9.34 -13.15 24.12
CA LEU A 17 -10.71 -13.04 23.64
C LEU A 17 -10.79 -13.15 22.12
N ASP A 18 -9.90 -12.44 21.41
CA ASP A 18 -9.85 -12.47 19.95
C ASP A 18 -8.48 -12.02 19.41
N ILE A 19 -8.17 -12.43 18.18
CA ILE A 19 -6.99 -12.03 17.43
C ILE A 19 -7.43 -11.51 16.06
N LEU A 20 -7.26 -10.21 15.85
CA LEU A 20 -7.52 -9.53 14.59
C LEU A 20 -6.21 -9.34 13.83
N VAL A 21 -6.12 -9.86 12.61
CA VAL A 21 -4.94 -9.72 11.76
C VAL A 21 -5.32 -8.87 10.56
N SER A 22 -4.62 -7.75 10.38
CA SER A 22 -4.78 -6.88 9.22
C SER A 22 -3.47 -6.83 8.44
N ARG A 23 -3.58 -6.96 7.13
CA ARG A 23 -2.45 -6.73 6.21
C ARG A 23 -2.39 -5.24 5.94
N SER A 24 -1.27 -4.60 6.27
CA SER A 24 -1.08 -3.19 5.91
C SER A 24 -1.02 -3.10 4.39
N LEU A 25 -1.99 -2.41 3.78
CA LEU A 25 -2.02 -2.19 2.34
C LEU A 25 -0.84 -1.30 1.88
N ARG A 26 -0.27 -0.52 2.80
CA ARG A 26 0.70 0.53 2.50
C ARG A 26 2.16 0.04 2.54
N MET A 27 2.45 -1.05 3.24
CA MET A 27 3.80 -1.61 3.38
C MET A 27 3.76 -3.09 3.03
N ARG A 28 4.27 -3.44 1.84
CA ARG A 28 4.32 -4.82 1.33
C ARG A 28 5.13 -5.68 2.32
N GLY A 29 4.46 -6.63 2.99
CA GLY A 29 5.08 -7.52 3.98
C GLY A 29 4.97 -7.08 5.44
N GLN A 30 4.27 -5.99 5.75
CA GLN A 30 3.96 -5.61 7.14
C GLN A 30 2.53 -6.02 7.49
N ALA A 31 2.41 -7.07 8.30
CA ALA A 31 1.15 -7.43 8.94
C ALA A 31 1.11 -6.82 10.34
N PHE A 32 -0.02 -6.23 10.70
CA PHE A 32 -0.29 -5.84 12.07
C PHE A 32 -1.34 -6.80 12.63
N ALA A 33 -1.11 -7.24 13.86
CA ALA A 33 -2.05 -8.07 14.59
C ALA A 33 -2.43 -7.36 15.90
N PHE A 34 -3.71 -7.41 16.22
CA PHE A 34 -4.25 -7.01 17.50
C PHE A 34 -4.59 -8.28 18.27
N VAL A 35 -3.94 -8.48 19.42
CA VAL A 35 -4.25 -9.55 20.37
C VAL A 35 -5.03 -8.94 21.51
N ILE A 36 -6.26 -9.40 21.70
CA ILE A 36 -7.18 -8.86 22.70
C ILE A 36 -7.19 -9.82 23.88
N PHE A 37 -6.61 -9.40 25.00
CA PHE A 37 -6.68 -10.14 26.26
C PHE A 37 -7.93 -9.76 27.05
N LYS A 38 -8.39 -10.69 27.89
CA LYS A 38 -9.43 -10.42 28.88
C LYS A 38 -8.94 -9.44 29.96
N GLU A 39 -7.71 -9.64 30.44
CA GLU A 39 -7.10 -8.86 31.52
C GLU A 39 -6.01 -7.90 31.02
N MET A 40 -5.96 -6.69 31.60
CA MET A 40 -4.96 -5.67 31.26
C MET A 40 -3.55 -6.06 31.73
N SER A 41 -3.46 -6.76 32.87
CA SER A 41 -2.21 -7.27 33.44
C SER A 41 -1.53 -8.27 32.50
N SER A 42 -2.30 -9.18 31.88
CA SER A 42 -1.82 -10.14 30.88
C SER A 42 -1.24 -9.44 29.65
N ALA A 43 -1.91 -8.40 29.15
CA ALA A 43 -1.41 -7.62 28.01
C ALA A 43 -0.08 -6.92 28.33
N THR A 44 0.05 -6.39 29.54
CA THR A 44 1.28 -5.72 29.99
C THR A 44 2.45 -6.69 30.15
N ASN A 45 2.17 -7.89 30.68
CA ASN A 45 3.18 -8.94 30.80
C ASN A 45 3.65 -9.45 29.42
N ALA A 46 2.70 -9.67 28.51
CA ALA A 46 2.97 -10.07 27.14
C ALA A 46 3.84 -9.03 26.40
N LEU A 47 3.53 -7.73 26.56
CA LEU A 47 4.31 -6.65 25.96
C LEU A 47 5.76 -6.66 26.44
N ARG A 48 6.00 -6.81 27.75
CA ARG A 48 7.35 -6.80 28.32
C ARG A 48 8.16 -8.03 27.92
N SER A 49 7.52 -9.20 27.89
CA SER A 49 8.20 -10.48 27.68
C SER A 49 8.48 -10.78 26.19
N MET A 50 7.58 -10.36 25.29
CA MET A 50 7.64 -10.70 23.87
C MET A 50 8.18 -9.56 22.99
N GLN A 51 8.60 -8.44 23.59
CA GLN A 51 9.17 -7.34 22.84
C GLN A 51 10.49 -7.76 22.18
N GLY A 52 10.59 -7.58 20.86
CA GLY A 52 11.79 -7.94 20.10
C GLY A 52 11.95 -9.44 19.84
N PHE A 53 11.02 -10.28 20.30
CA PHE A 53 11.10 -11.72 20.08
C PHE A 53 11.07 -12.05 18.57
N PRO A 54 12.00 -12.87 18.05
CA PRO A 54 12.00 -13.26 16.65
C PRO A 54 10.74 -14.05 16.29
N PHE A 55 9.98 -13.56 15.32
CA PHE A 55 8.76 -14.19 14.84
C PHE A 55 8.72 -14.17 13.32
N TYR A 56 8.72 -15.36 12.69
CA TYR A 56 8.95 -15.53 11.24
C TYR A 56 10.18 -14.72 10.78
N ASP A 57 11.30 -14.90 11.47
CA ASP A 57 12.62 -14.28 11.19
C ASP A 57 12.65 -12.75 11.23
N LYS A 58 11.62 -12.13 11.83
CA LYS A 58 11.57 -10.68 12.09
C LYS A 58 11.33 -10.41 13.57
N PRO A 59 12.07 -9.46 14.19
CA PRO A 59 11.84 -9.11 15.58
C PRO A 59 10.45 -8.47 15.73
N MET A 60 9.61 -9.03 16.61
CA MET A 60 8.27 -8.53 16.85
C MET A 60 8.33 -7.18 17.60
N ARG A 61 7.51 -6.21 17.16
CA ARG A 61 7.31 -4.95 17.88
C ARG A 61 5.89 -4.89 18.41
N ILE A 62 5.76 -4.80 19.73
CA ILE A 62 4.48 -4.78 20.44
C ILE A 62 4.25 -3.39 21.00
N GLN A 63 3.03 -2.88 20.88
CA GLN A 63 2.59 -1.61 21.42
C GLN A 63 1.13 -1.74 21.88
N TYR A 64 0.72 -0.91 22.84
CA TYR A 64 -0.69 -0.80 23.19
C TYR A 64 -1.51 -0.25 22.03
N ALA A 65 -2.73 -0.75 21.87
CA ALA A 65 -3.67 -0.21 20.91
C ALA A 65 -4.11 1.20 21.35
N LYS A 66 -4.26 2.11 20.38
CA LYS A 66 -4.73 3.49 20.64
C LYS A 66 -6.20 3.56 21.01
N THR A 67 -6.96 2.55 20.61
CA THR A 67 -8.41 2.45 20.78
C THR A 67 -8.75 1.06 21.26
N ASP A 68 -9.73 0.96 22.17
CA ASP A 68 -10.29 -0.31 22.61
C ASP A 68 -10.91 -1.05 21.41
N SER A 69 -10.82 -2.38 21.45
CA SER A 69 -11.46 -3.23 20.45
C SER A 69 -12.97 -3.32 20.70
N ASP A 70 -13.74 -3.54 19.64
CA ASP A 70 -15.20 -3.57 19.71
C ASP A 70 -15.72 -4.64 20.70
N ILE A 71 -14.99 -5.75 20.88
CA ILE A 71 -15.33 -6.81 21.84
C ILE A 71 -15.18 -6.30 23.29
N ILE A 72 -14.09 -5.59 23.58
CA ILE A 72 -13.86 -4.99 24.90
C ILE A 72 -14.87 -3.88 25.17
N ALA A 73 -15.16 -3.04 24.17
CA ALA A 73 -16.16 -1.98 24.30
C ALA A 73 -17.56 -2.54 24.58
N LYS A 74 -17.93 -3.67 23.93
CA LYS A 74 -19.20 -4.38 24.20
C LYS A 74 -19.24 -4.97 25.61
N MET A 75 -18.16 -5.62 26.05
CA MET A 75 -18.08 -6.16 27.41
C MET A 75 -18.12 -5.08 28.50
N LYS A 76 -17.47 -3.93 28.27
CA LYS A 76 -17.48 -2.78 29.19
C LYS A 76 -18.78 -1.96 29.13
N GLY A 77 -19.72 -2.29 28.23
CA GLY A 77 -20.95 -1.51 28.03
C GLY A 77 -20.74 -0.11 27.44
N THR A 78 -19.54 0.20 26.95
CA THR A 78 -19.17 1.50 26.35
C THR A 78 -19.17 1.47 24.83
N PHE A 79 -19.77 0.43 24.23
CA PHE A 79 -19.84 0.25 22.80
C PHE A 79 -20.70 1.34 22.16
N VAL A 80 -20.03 2.34 21.61
CA VAL A 80 -20.63 3.28 20.67
C VAL A 80 -20.59 2.59 19.31
N GLU A 81 -21.76 2.30 18.74
CA GLU A 81 -21.83 1.95 17.32
C GLU A 81 -21.23 3.11 16.53
N ARG A 82 -20.04 2.86 15.97
CA ARG A 82 -19.50 3.76 14.96
C ARG A 82 -20.40 3.62 13.74
N ASP A 83 -21.24 4.64 13.51
CA ASP A 83 -21.91 4.86 12.23
C ASP A 83 -20.89 4.61 11.12
N ARG A 84 -21.03 3.49 10.40
CA ARG A 84 -20.12 3.12 9.30
C ARG A 84 -20.05 4.21 8.23
N ASP A 85 -21.05 5.09 8.20
CA ASP A 85 -21.10 6.26 7.33
C ASP A 85 -20.09 7.35 7.73
N ARG A 86 -19.77 7.54 9.02
CA ARG A 86 -18.80 8.55 9.47
C ARG A 86 -17.35 8.17 9.15
N ASP A 87 -17.01 6.88 9.19
CA ASP A 87 -15.66 6.41 8.81
C ASP A 87 -15.46 6.43 7.28
N ARG A 88 -16.50 6.12 6.49
CA ARG A 88 -16.48 6.35 5.03
C ARG A 88 -16.32 7.84 4.69
N ASP A 89 -16.99 8.73 5.43
CA ASP A 89 -16.84 10.16 5.21
C ASP A 89 -15.50 10.70 5.69
N ARG A 90 -14.90 10.16 6.76
CA ARG A 90 -13.54 10.53 7.19
C ARG A 90 -12.48 10.10 6.19
N ASP A 91 -12.58 8.89 5.62
CA ASP A 91 -11.66 8.46 4.56
C ASP A 91 -11.87 9.29 3.28
N ARG A 92 -13.12 9.56 2.87
CA ARG A 92 -13.42 10.46 1.73
C ARG A 92 -12.94 11.89 1.95
N LYS A 93 -13.06 12.42 3.17
CA LYS A 93 -12.64 13.79 3.53
C LYS A 93 -11.13 13.91 3.70
N ARG A 94 -10.45 12.82 4.05
CA ARG A 94 -8.98 12.73 4.06
C ARG A 94 -8.41 12.67 2.65
N ASP A 95 -9.10 12.01 1.71
CA ASP A 95 -8.76 12.06 0.29
C ASP A 95 -9.02 13.46 -0.33
N LYS A 96 -10.14 14.10 0.05
CA LYS A 96 -10.49 15.47 -0.42
C LYS A 96 -9.69 16.62 0.22
N ARG A 97 -8.94 16.38 1.30
CA ARG A 97 -8.09 17.40 1.96
C ARG A 97 -6.66 17.48 1.39
N LYS A 98 -6.33 16.71 0.35
CA LYS A 98 -5.26 17.13 -0.57
C LYS A 98 -5.71 18.44 -1.22
N PRO A 99 -4.87 19.48 -1.28
CA PRO A 99 -5.29 20.79 -1.72
C PRO A 99 -5.73 20.73 -3.19
N LYS A 100 -7.04 20.82 -3.43
CA LYS A 100 -7.56 21.44 -4.64
C LYS A 100 -7.31 22.94 -4.48
N GLY A 101 -6.18 23.41 -5.00
CA GLY A 101 -5.99 24.82 -5.31
C GLY A 101 -7.06 25.23 -6.31
N GLY A 102 -7.84 26.24 -5.93
CA GLY A 102 -9.08 26.64 -6.60
C GLY A 102 -8.88 27.50 -7.85
N ASP A 103 -9.93 27.43 -8.66
CA ASP A 103 -10.43 28.26 -9.77
C ASP A 103 -9.87 29.67 -10.00
N ALA A 104 -9.57 29.98 -11.27
CA ALA A 104 -10.43 30.86 -12.08
C ALA A 104 -10.17 30.70 -13.60
N PRO A 105 -11.18 30.91 -14.48
CA PRO A 105 -11.15 30.55 -15.90
C PRO A 105 -10.86 31.75 -16.83
N ASN A 106 -10.09 31.55 -17.90
CA ASN A 106 -10.32 32.24 -19.19
C ASN A 106 -9.63 31.47 -20.34
N PRO A 107 -10.26 31.30 -21.52
CA PRO A 107 -9.80 30.41 -22.56
C PRO A 107 -8.93 31.17 -23.57
N LYS A 108 -7.77 30.62 -23.95
CA LYS A 108 -7.15 30.87 -25.26
C LYS A 108 -6.00 29.91 -25.57
N LYS A 109 -6.27 29.08 -26.57
CA LYS A 109 -5.37 28.58 -27.63
C LYS A 109 -4.11 27.77 -27.24
N GLY A 110 -4.18 26.49 -27.60
CA GLY A 110 -3.16 25.86 -28.44
C GLY A 110 -2.30 24.81 -27.75
N GLY A 111 -2.41 23.55 -28.21
CA GLY A 111 -1.46 22.50 -27.90
C GLY A 111 -2.13 21.25 -27.34
N ALA A 112 -2.39 20.28 -28.22
CA ALA A 112 -2.93 18.98 -27.86
C ALA A 112 -1.95 18.21 -26.97
N GLY A 113 -2.47 17.67 -25.87
CA GLY A 113 -1.77 16.66 -25.07
C GLY A 113 -2.65 16.26 -23.89
N PRO A 114 -3.23 15.04 -23.88
CA PRO A 114 -3.72 14.47 -22.64
C PRO A 114 -2.57 13.70 -21.99
N GLY A 115 -2.07 14.24 -20.88
CA GLY A 115 -1.40 13.42 -19.89
C GLY A 115 -2.37 12.40 -19.29
N ALA A 116 -1.90 11.18 -19.05
CA ALA A 116 -2.58 10.22 -18.20
C ALA A 116 -1.59 9.59 -17.21
N ALA A 117 -1.96 9.67 -15.94
CA ALA A 117 -1.43 8.90 -14.82
C ALA A 117 -1.57 7.40 -15.09
N ALA A 118 -0.63 6.53 -14.71
CA ALA A 118 -0.54 5.79 -13.44
C ALA A 118 0.20 4.47 -13.82
N GLY A 119 1.09 3.87 -13.04
CA GLY A 119 0.92 3.51 -11.64
C GLY A 119 0.06 2.25 -11.49
N GLY A 120 0.62 1.07 -11.75
CA GLY A 120 0.13 -0.19 -11.17
C GLY A 120 -0.24 -1.29 -12.15
N ALA A 121 0.55 -2.36 -12.11
CA ALA A 121 0.22 -3.67 -12.64
C ALA A 121 -1.08 -4.22 -11.99
N GLN A 122 -2.22 -4.06 -12.66
CA GLN A 122 -3.43 -4.84 -12.46
C GLN A 122 -4.14 -4.97 -13.80
N GLY A 123 -3.97 -6.12 -14.46
CA GLY A 123 -4.60 -6.44 -15.75
C GLY A 123 -4.22 -5.45 -16.83
N THR A 124 -3.22 -5.78 -17.66
CA THR A 124 -2.80 -4.91 -18.75
C THR A 124 -3.93 -4.77 -19.76
N VAL A 125 -4.81 -3.80 -19.54
CA VAL A 125 -5.56 -3.16 -20.62
C VAL A 125 -4.48 -2.75 -21.63
N PRO A 126 -4.56 -3.21 -22.89
CA PRO A 126 -3.56 -2.89 -23.89
C PRO A 126 -3.37 -1.37 -23.92
N ASN A 127 -2.13 -0.94 -23.67
CA ASN A 127 -1.76 0.46 -23.67
C ASN A 127 -0.53 0.58 -24.57
N HIS A 128 -0.43 1.72 -25.25
CA HIS A 128 0.70 2.06 -26.09
C HIS A 128 1.94 2.47 -25.26
N ILE A 129 1.90 2.38 -23.93
CA ILE A 129 3.01 2.70 -23.04
C ILE A 129 3.34 1.48 -22.17
N LEU A 130 4.61 1.06 -22.23
CA LEU A 130 5.16 0.03 -21.36
C LEU A 130 5.77 0.66 -20.11
N PHE A 131 5.40 0.08 -18.96
CA PHE A 131 5.92 0.48 -17.66
C PHE A 131 6.97 -0.53 -17.18
N LEU A 132 8.24 -0.15 -17.25
CA LEU A 132 9.35 -0.96 -16.76
C LEU A 132 9.62 -0.66 -15.28
N THR A 133 9.77 -1.73 -14.49
CA THR A 133 10.15 -1.66 -13.08
C THR A 133 11.28 -2.63 -12.77
N ASN A 134 12.08 -2.32 -11.74
CA ASN A 134 13.26 -3.08 -11.34
C ASN A 134 14.38 -3.06 -12.39
N LEU A 135 14.56 -1.93 -13.08
CA LEU A 135 15.72 -1.73 -13.94
C LEU A 135 16.99 -1.50 -13.08
N PRO A 136 18.15 -2.06 -13.50
CA PRO A 136 19.43 -1.75 -12.85
C PRO A 136 19.73 -0.25 -12.84
N GLU A 137 20.40 0.25 -11.79
CA GLU A 137 20.76 1.68 -11.67
C GLU A 137 21.66 2.20 -12.81
N GLU A 138 22.35 1.30 -13.51
CA GLU A 138 23.17 1.61 -14.69
C GLU A 138 22.34 1.76 -15.99
N THR A 139 21.03 1.50 -15.93
CA THR A 139 20.17 1.53 -17.12
C THR A 139 19.87 2.95 -17.55
N ASN A 140 20.33 3.30 -18.75
CA ASN A 140 20.14 4.62 -19.36
C ASN A 140 19.12 4.61 -20.50
N GLU A 141 18.62 5.80 -20.85
CA GLU A 141 17.66 6.01 -21.94
C GLU A 141 18.19 5.45 -23.26
N LEU A 142 19.47 5.65 -23.54
CA LEU A 142 20.13 5.18 -24.76
C LEU A 142 20.10 3.65 -24.86
N MET A 143 20.36 2.93 -23.76
CA MET A 143 20.33 1.46 -23.74
C MET A 143 18.93 0.92 -24.00
N LEU A 144 17.93 1.55 -23.36
CA LEU A 144 16.53 1.20 -23.57
C LEU A 144 16.08 1.55 -24.99
N SER A 145 16.52 2.69 -25.54
CA SER A 145 16.21 3.08 -26.91
C SER A 145 16.77 2.07 -27.91
N MET A 146 18.00 1.57 -27.72
CA MET A 146 18.58 0.55 -28.59
C MET A 146 17.82 -0.77 -28.50
N LEU A 147 17.41 -1.16 -27.29
CA LEU A 147 16.64 -2.39 -27.07
C LEU A 147 15.23 -2.29 -27.68
N PHE A 148 14.55 -1.14 -27.57
CA PHE A 148 13.17 -0.99 -28.03
C PHE A 148 13.05 -0.53 -29.48
N ASN A 149 14.09 0.07 -30.06
CA ASN A 149 14.14 0.42 -31.48
C ASN A 149 14.12 -0.81 -32.42
N GLN A 150 14.43 -2.01 -31.92
CA GLN A 150 14.27 -3.25 -32.69
C GLN A 150 12.79 -3.59 -32.94
N PHE A 151 11.87 -3.02 -32.15
CA PHE A 151 10.44 -3.23 -32.30
C PHE A 151 9.82 -2.09 -33.12
N PRO A 152 9.03 -2.40 -34.16
CA PRO A 152 8.39 -1.38 -34.97
C PRO A 152 7.41 -0.56 -34.14
N GLY A 153 7.46 0.77 -34.29
CA GLY A 153 6.56 1.70 -33.60
C GLY A 153 7.09 2.29 -32.30
N PHE A 154 8.36 2.08 -31.95
CA PHE A 154 9.02 2.79 -30.85
C PHE A 154 8.99 4.31 -31.07
N LYS A 155 8.59 5.08 -30.05
CA LYS A 155 8.59 6.56 -30.07
C LYS A 155 9.64 7.15 -29.15
N GLU A 156 9.47 6.94 -27.84
CA GLU A 156 10.33 7.56 -26.84
C GLU A 156 10.51 6.68 -25.60
N VAL A 157 11.66 6.85 -24.93
CA VAL A 157 11.89 6.34 -23.58
C VAL A 157 11.94 7.52 -22.63
N ARG A 158 11.18 7.45 -21.55
CA ARG A 158 11.20 8.43 -20.49
C ARG A 158 11.62 7.79 -19.17
N LEU A 159 12.80 8.19 -18.70
CA LEU A 159 13.27 7.87 -17.35
C LEU A 159 12.64 8.82 -16.32
N VAL A 160 12.39 8.32 -15.11
CA VAL A 160 11.86 9.14 -14.02
C VAL A 160 13.03 9.82 -13.29
N PRO A 161 13.10 11.16 -13.24
CA PRO A 161 14.17 11.84 -12.52
C PRO A 161 14.11 11.51 -11.03
N GLY A 162 15.21 10.99 -10.48
CA GLY A 162 15.31 10.53 -9.10
C GLY A 162 14.91 9.07 -8.86
N ARG A 163 14.54 8.31 -9.91
CA ARG A 163 14.23 6.88 -9.87
C ARG A 163 14.71 6.16 -11.12
N HIS A 164 15.93 5.63 -11.06
CA HIS A 164 16.55 4.86 -12.15
C HIS A 164 15.99 3.44 -12.29
N ASP A 165 15.19 2.98 -11.32
CA ASP A 165 14.54 1.68 -11.30
C ASP A 165 13.28 1.60 -12.18
N ILE A 166 12.84 2.74 -12.74
CA ILE A 166 11.57 2.89 -13.46
C ILE A 166 11.78 3.63 -14.79
N ALA A 167 11.23 3.06 -15.87
CA ALA A 167 11.19 3.70 -17.18
C ALA A 167 9.82 3.53 -17.83
N PHE A 168 9.44 4.49 -18.66
CA PHE A 168 8.27 4.43 -19.53
C PHE A 168 8.74 4.37 -20.99
N VAL A 169 8.19 3.45 -21.77
CA VAL A 169 8.48 3.34 -23.20
C VAL A 169 7.18 3.52 -23.97
N GLU A 170 7.12 4.52 -24.83
CA GLU A 170 5.97 4.80 -25.66
C GLU A 170 6.13 4.17 -27.05
N PHE A 171 5.04 3.54 -27.50
CA PHE A 171 4.87 3.00 -28.83
C PHE A 171 3.73 3.73 -29.56
N ASP A 172 3.69 3.62 -30.88
CA ASP A 172 2.62 4.18 -31.68
C ASP A 172 1.31 3.39 -31.56
N THR A 173 1.41 2.06 -31.43
CA THR A 173 0.26 1.15 -31.36
C THR A 173 0.33 0.26 -30.13
N GLU A 174 -0.82 -0.01 -29.49
CA GLU A 174 -0.93 -0.98 -28.39
C GLU A 174 -0.51 -2.41 -28.80
N VAL A 175 -0.73 -2.77 -30.07
CA VAL A 175 -0.35 -4.09 -30.64
C VAL A 175 1.16 -4.23 -30.69
N GLN A 176 1.88 -3.14 -30.99
CA GLN A 176 3.34 -3.11 -31.02
C GLN A 176 3.92 -3.09 -29.61
N ALA A 177 3.31 -2.33 -28.69
CA ALA A 177 3.67 -2.35 -27.28
C ALA A 177 3.51 -3.75 -26.68
N GLY A 178 2.42 -4.47 -27.01
CA GLY A 178 2.21 -5.84 -26.55
C GLY A 178 3.13 -6.90 -27.16
N ALA A 179 3.83 -6.57 -28.26
CA ALA A 179 4.75 -7.48 -28.95
C ALA A 179 6.22 -7.30 -28.51
N ALA A 180 6.53 -6.26 -27.74
CA ALA A 180 7.85 -5.95 -27.19
C ALA A 180 8.04 -6.54 -25.78
#